data_AF-A0A969QUS9-F1
#
_entry.id   AF-A0A969QUS9-F1
#
_cell.length_a   1.000
_cell.length_b   1.000
_cell.length_c   1.000
_cell.angle_alpha   90.00
_cell.angle_beta   90.00
_cell.angle_gamma   90.00
#
_symmetry.space_group_name_H-M   'P 1'
#
loop_
_entity.id
_entity.type
_entity.pdbx_description
1 polymer ?
#
loop_
_entity_poly.entity_id
_entity_poly.type
_entity_poly.pdbx_seq_one_letter_code
_entity_poly.pdbx_strand_id
1 'polypeptide(L)'
;MHSALTPIISGDFLVAGVDQLWTDTEVNYFSEYGRYQSMLRQVNTVAQSAAIKTGAASDQIIDTGVDNTHAEFSNRIVRGYCYSTSVGNYLNGTPLPSLCPASLPSQRTAGAGKPCVSPNSDLNDALTISCRHGTHVAGIAASANAVPAISGLAPNAKLISIYDESGRQKP
;
A
#
# COMPACT_ATOMS: atom_id res chain seq x y z
N MET A 1 -0.16 27.84 21.82
CA MET A 1 -1.45 27.81 21.10
C MET A 1 -1.48 26.48 20.35
N HIS A 2 -2.24 25.50 20.85
CA HIS A 2 -2.37 24.21 20.16
C HIS A 2 -3.23 24.42 18.93
N SER A 3 -2.69 24.14 17.74
CA SER A 3 -3.47 24.05 16.50
C SER A 3 -4.55 23.01 16.73
N ALA A 4 -5.82 23.40 16.70
CA ALA A 4 -6.93 22.45 16.71
C ALA A 4 -6.79 21.60 15.44
N LEU A 5 -6.68 20.28 15.62
CA LEU A 5 -6.69 19.35 14.50
C LEU A 5 -8.11 19.35 13.94
N THR A 6 -8.29 19.79 12.70
CA THR A 6 -9.56 19.59 11.99
C THR A 6 -9.73 18.08 11.77
N PRO A 7 -10.78 17.44 12.31
CA PRO A 7 -11.00 16.02 12.10
C PRO A 7 -11.26 15.76 10.62
N ILE A 8 -10.64 14.70 10.08
CA ILE A 8 -10.94 14.19 8.74
C ILE A 8 -11.75 12.92 8.93
N ILE A 9 -12.91 12.86 8.28
CA ILE A 9 -13.79 11.69 8.26
C ILE A 9 -13.81 11.13 6.85
N SER A 10 -13.75 9.81 6.74
CA SER A 10 -13.93 9.06 5.51
C SER A 10 -15.09 8.10 5.71
N GLY A 11 -15.94 7.96 4.70
CA GLY A 11 -17.07 7.04 4.75
C GLY A 11 -17.75 6.91 3.40
N ASP A 12 -18.61 5.90 3.31
CA ASP A 12 -19.47 5.68 2.15
C ASP A 12 -20.78 6.44 2.32
N PHE A 13 -21.16 7.20 1.29
CA PHE A 13 -22.40 7.97 1.27
C PHE A 13 -23.25 7.56 0.07
N LEU A 14 -24.57 7.56 0.24
CA LEU A 14 -25.47 7.44 -0.91
C LEU A 14 -25.28 8.66 -1.81
N VAL A 15 -25.23 8.47 -3.13
CA VAL A 15 -25.04 9.56 -4.11
C VAL A 15 -26.03 10.71 -3.88
N ALA A 16 -27.30 10.40 -3.55
CA ALA A 16 -28.32 11.41 -3.25
C ALA A 16 -28.08 12.20 -1.95
N GLY A 17 -27.23 11.70 -1.05
CA GLY A 17 -26.87 12.35 0.21
C GLY A 17 -25.58 13.16 0.14
N VAL A 18 -24.77 13.02 -0.92
CA VAL A 18 -23.53 13.79 -1.11
C VAL A 18 -23.83 15.28 -1.29
N ASP A 19 -24.96 15.61 -1.92
CA ASP A 19 -25.36 17.01 -2.12
C ASP A 19 -25.62 17.77 -0.82
N GLN A 20 -26.05 17.06 0.23
CA GLN A 20 -26.28 17.66 1.55
C GLN A 20 -24.96 18.07 2.22
N LEU A 21 -23.85 17.40 1.90
CA LEU A 21 -22.51 17.73 2.43
C LEU A 21 -21.98 19.05 1.85
N TRP A 22 -22.39 19.45 0.63
CA TRP A 22 -22.02 20.76 0.07
C TRP A 22 -22.65 21.94 0.80
N THR A 23 -23.76 21.69 1.52
CA THR A 23 -24.53 22.73 2.20
C THR A 23 -24.39 22.71 3.72
N ASP A 24 -23.71 21.71 4.27
CA ASP A 24 -23.50 21.58 5.71
C ASP A 24 -22.43 22.56 6.19
N THR A 25 -22.77 23.43 7.14
CA THR A 25 -21.87 24.45 7.69
C THR A 25 -20.77 23.87 8.56
N GLU A 26 -20.90 22.62 9.01
CA GLU A 26 -19.85 21.90 9.76
C GLU A 26 -18.81 21.27 8.80
N VAL A 27 -19.10 21.18 7.49
CA VAL A 27 -18.21 20.60 6.49
C VAL A 27 -17.40 21.70 5.80
N ASN A 28 -16.13 21.83 6.18
CA ASN A 28 -15.23 22.84 5.58
C ASN A 28 -14.73 22.46 4.19
N TYR A 29 -14.55 21.16 3.91
CA TYR A 29 -14.06 20.65 2.64
C TYR A 29 -14.47 19.21 2.51
N PHE A 30 -14.86 18.81 1.29
CA PHE A 30 -14.96 17.41 0.95
C PHE A 30 -14.47 17.16 -0.48
N SER A 31 -14.04 15.93 -0.71
CA SER A 31 -13.62 15.42 -2.00
C SER A 31 -14.11 14.00 -2.12
N GLU A 32 -14.52 13.61 -3.32
CA GLU A 32 -14.69 12.21 -3.65
C GLU A 32 -13.32 11.50 -3.64
N TYR A 33 -13.34 10.19 -3.39
CA TYR A 33 -12.16 9.36 -3.51
C TYR A 33 -11.69 9.27 -4.95
N GLY A 34 -10.54 9.90 -5.24
CA GLY A 34 -9.87 9.82 -6.53
C GLY A 34 -9.22 8.46 -6.76
N ARG A 35 -9.14 8.04 -8.03
CA ARG A 35 -8.47 6.79 -8.42
C ARG A 35 -6.97 7.02 -8.57
N TYR A 36 -6.16 6.18 -7.94
CA TYR A 36 -4.72 6.14 -8.14
C TYR A 36 -4.31 4.78 -8.72
N GLN A 37 -3.75 4.80 -9.93
CA GLN A 37 -3.15 3.61 -10.53
C GLN A 37 -1.70 3.50 -10.06
N SER A 38 -1.28 2.28 -9.74
CA SER A 38 0.13 1.99 -9.45
C SER A 38 0.96 2.25 -10.70
N MET A 39 1.89 3.19 -10.64
CA MET A 39 2.80 3.49 -11.74
C MET A 39 4.21 3.03 -11.38
N LEU A 40 4.72 2.06 -12.13
CA LEU A 40 6.13 1.67 -12.09
C LEU A 40 6.84 2.25 -13.31
N ARG A 41 7.78 3.16 -13.07
CA ARG A 41 8.75 3.57 -14.09
C ARG A 41 10.15 3.27 -13.59
N GLN A 42 10.79 2.27 -14.17
CA GLN A 42 12.12 1.85 -13.80
C GLN A 42 13.15 2.89 -14.29
N VAL A 43 13.94 3.43 -13.37
CA VAL A 43 15.13 4.24 -13.70
C VAL A 43 16.34 3.45 -13.26
N ASN A 44 17.18 3.11 -14.23
CA ASN A 44 18.40 2.35 -13.98
C ASN A 44 19.51 3.30 -13.56
N THR A 45 20.23 2.91 -12.51
CA THR A 45 21.46 3.54 -11.98
C THR A 45 21.35 4.97 -11.46
N VAL A 46 21.40 5.14 -10.13
CA VAL A 46 21.89 6.36 -9.47
C VAL A 46 23.16 5.97 -8.71
N ALA A 47 24.24 6.73 -8.85
CA ALA A 47 25.45 6.52 -8.06
C ALA A 47 25.11 6.64 -6.56
N GLN A 48 25.21 5.54 -5.80
CA GLN A 48 24.85 5.51 -4.39
C GLN A 48 25.95 6.11 -3.52
N SER A 49 25.65 7.21 -2.81
CA SER A 49 26.55 7.75 -1.78
C SER A 49 26.55 6.84 -0.54
N ALA A 50 27.64 6.84 0.24
CA ALA A 50 27.78 6.02 1.44
C ALA A 50 26.67 6.27 2.49
N ALA A 51 26.10 7.49 2.53
CA ALA A 51 25.01 7.86 3.45
C ALA A 51 23.68 7.18 3.13
N ILE A 52 23.39 6.90 1.85
CA ILE A 52 22.18 6.16 1.43
C ILE A 52 22.30 4.67 1.82
N LYS A 53 23.52 4.11 1.75
CA LYS A 53 23.79 2.72 2.13
C LYS A 53 23.60 2.42 3.62
N THR A 54 23.74 3.41 4.49
CA THR A 54 23.68 3.20 5.95
C THR A 54 22.27 3.09 6.53
N GLY A 55 21.21 3.35 5.75
CA GLY A 55 19.83 3.04 6.16
C GLY A 55 19.37 3.66 7.48
N ALA A 56 19.82 4.88 7.81
CA ALA A 56 19.58 5.50 9.11
C ALA A 56 18.09 5.82 9.40
N ALA A 57 17.24 5.82 8.37
CA ALA A 57 15.80 6.05 8.46
C ALA A 57 15.00 4.83 7.96
N SER A 58 13.75 4.70 8.41
CA SER A 58 12.82 3.70 7.85
C SER A 58 12.15 4.28 6.61
N ASP A 59 12.22 3.57 5.49
CA ASP A 59 11.51 3.94 4.27
C ASP A 59 10.07 3.42 4.32
N GLN A 60 9.13 4.28 3.95
CA GLN A 60 7.71 3.92 3.86
C GLN A 60 7.39 3.56 2.41
N ILE A 61 6.89 2.35 2.20
CA ILE A 61 6.41 1.90 0.89
C ILE A 61 4.89 1.84 0.97
N ILE A 62 4.23 2.76 0.25
CA ILE A 62 2.79 2.82 0.09
C ILE A 62 2.45 2.31 -1.30
N ASP A 63 2.01 1.06 -1.38
CA ASP A 63 1.76 0.36 -2.64
C ASP A 63 0.80 -0.83 -2.37
N THR A 64 0.94 -1.94 -3.08
CA THR A 64 0.13 -3.15 -2.91
C THR A 64 0.64 -4.07 -1.80
N GLY A 65 1.41 -3.55 -0.85
CA GLY A 65 2.08 -4.32 0.19
C GLY A 65 3.39 -4.99 -0.26
N VAL A 66 4.14 -5.52 0.72
CA VAL A 66 5.48 -6.09 0.53
C VAL A 66 5.55 -7.48 1.13
N ASP A 67 6.01 -8.46 0.34
CA ASP A 67 6.25 -9.82 0.80
C ASP A 67 7.38 -9.83 1.84
N ASN A 68 6.98 -9.84 3.11
CA ASN A 68 7.92 -9.84 4.23
C ASN A 68 8.64 -11.18 4.45
N THR A 69 8.30 -12.22 3.68
CA THR A 69 8.99 -13.52 3.69
C THR A 69 10.06 -13.61 2.60
N HIS A 70 10.08 -12.66 1.67
CA HIS A 70 11.09 -12.63 0.62
C HIS A 70 12.49 -12.43 1.21
N ALA A 71 13.46 -13.26 0.80
CA ALA A 71 14.82 -13.27 1.35
C ALA A 71 15.49 -11.89 1.30
N GLU A 72 15.16 -11.10 0.27
CA GLU A 72 15.62 -9.72 0.14
C GLU A 72 15.22 -8.82 1.32
N PHE A 73 14.12 -9.07 2.03
CA PHE A 73 13.61 -8.19 3.09
C PHE A 73 13.70 -8.77 4.51
N SER A 74 14.32 -9.94 4.67
CA SER A 74 14.57 -10.70 5.92
C SER A 74 14.54 -9.87 7.21
N ASN A 75 13.36 -9.78 7.86
CA ASN A 75 13.11 -9.06 9.13
C ASN A 75 13.32 -7.53 9.13
N ARG A 76 13.45 -6.91 7.96
CA ARG A 76 13.60 -5.45 7.83
C ARG A 76 12.28 -4.72 7.72
N ILE A 77 11.16 -5.44 7.53
CA ILE A 77 9.81 -4.88 7.67
C ILE A 77 9.53 -4.68 9.16
N VAL A 78 9.74 -3.46 9.66
CA VAL A 78 9.61 -3.14 11.10
C VAL A 78 8.18 -2.81 11.49
N ARG A 79 7.34 -2.44 10.52
CA ARG A 79 5.92 -2.21 10.72
C ARG A 79 5.16 -2.41 9.41
N GLY A 80 3.93 -2.86 9.55
CA GLY A 80 3.00 -2.99 8.44
C GLY A 80 1.68 -2.30 8.78
N TYR A 81 1.01 -1.81 7.76
CA TYR A 81 -0.35 -1.32 7.82
C TYR A 81 -1.13 -1.95 6.68
N CYS A 82 -2.36 -2.33 6.96
CA CYS A 82 -3.31 -2.73 5.95
C CYS A 82 -4.61 -1.97 6.17
N TYR A 83 -5.12 -1.40 5.10
CA TYR A 83 -6.44 -0.79 5.02
C TYR A 83 -7.18 -1.49 3.88
N SER A 84 -8.22 -2.23 4.24
CA SER A 84 -9.02 -2.98 3.30
C SER A 84 -10.42 -3.17 3.83
N THR A 85 -11.41 -2.75 3.07
CA THR A 85 -12.83 -2.77 3.35
C THR A 85 -13.49 -3.85 2.48
N SER A 86 -14.59 -4.41 2.94
CA SER A 86 -15.44 -5.26 2.09
C SER A 86 -16.41 -4.43 1.23
N VAL A 87 -16.46 -3.10 1.44
CA VAL A 87 -17.42 -2.20 0.81
C VAL A 87 -16.84 -1.71 -0.52
N GLY A 88 -17.55 -1.89 -1.62
CA GLY A 88 -17.06 -1.54 -2.96
C GLY A 88 -16.10 -2.57 -3.59
N ASN A 89 -15.56 -3.50 -2.81
CA ASN A 89 -14.79 -4.62 -3.34
C ASN A 89 -15.71 -5.68 -3.94
N TYR A 90 -15.94 -5.62 -5.26
CA TYR A 90 -16.75 -6.60 -5.98
C TYR A 90 -15.96 -7.27 -7.10
N LEU A 91 -15.95 -8.59 -7.15
CA LEU A 91 -15.53 -9.35 -8.33
C LEU A 91 -16.78 -9.86 -9.04
N ASN A 92 -17.03 -9.41 -10.27
CA ASN A 92 -18.22 -9.80 -11.04
C ASN A 92 -19.57 -9.67 -10.29
N GLY A 93 -19.68 -8.68 -9.40
CA GLY A 93 -20.91 -8.43 -8.63
C GLY A 93 -20.99 -9.20 -7.30
N THR A 94 -19.98 -10.02 -6.98
CA THR A 94 -19.84 -10.71 -5.71
C THR A 94 -19.00 -9.88 -4.74
N PRO A 95 -19.48 -9.59 -3.52
CA PRO A 95 -18.68 -8.92 -2.49
C PRO A 95 -17.43 -9.76 -2.18
N LEU A 96 -16.27 -9.12 -2.17
CA LEU A 96 -15.03 -9.72 -1.69
C LEU A 96 -14.80 -9.32 -0.23
N PRO A 97 -14.32 -10.25 0.60
CA PRO A 97 -13.91 -9.91 1.96
C PRO A 97 -12.70 -8.96 1.93
N SER A 98 -12.46 -8.28 3.05
CA SER A 98 -11.21 -7.55 3.26
C SER A 98 -10.00 -8.46 2.99
N LEU A 99 -9.01 -7.89 2.32
CA LEU A 99 -7.74 -8.50 1.98
C LEU A 99 -6.67 -8.28 3.05
N CYS A 100 -6.99 -7.57 4.14
CA CYS A 100 -6.13 -7.57 5.31
C CYS A 100 -6.11 -8.96 5.97
N PRO A 101 -5.03 -9.30 6.70
CA PRO A 101 -4.98 -10.56 7.41
C PRO A 101 -6.18 -10.72 8.37
N ALA A 102 -6.70 -11.95 8.42
CA ALA A 102 -7.94 -12.29 9.13
C ALA A 102 -9.19 -11.48 8.68
N SER A 103 -9.18 -10.93 7.47
CA SER A 103 -10.30 -10.17 6.88
C SER A 103 -10.77 -8.98 7.74
N LEU A 104 -9.85 -8.39 8.50
CA LEU A 104 -10.10 -7.21 9.32
C LEU A 104 -10.20 -5.95 8.46
N PRO A 105 -10.99 -4.93 8.84
CA PRO A 105 -11.08 -3.68 8.08
C PRO A 105 -9.75 -2.88 8.06
N SER A 106 -8.94 -3.07 9.09
CA SER A 106 -7.58 -2.56 9.14
C SER A 106 -6.71 -3.37 10.10
N GLN A 107 -5.41 -3.32 9.91
CA GLN A 107 -4.46 -3.95 10.82
C GLN A 107 -3.13 -3.18 10.87
N ARG A 108 -2.51 -3.17 12.06
CA ARG A 108 -1.19 -2.57 12.30
C ARG A 108 -0.25 -3.55 12.99
N THR A 109 0.35 -4.43 12.22
CA THR A 109 1.38 -5.38 12.66
C THR A 109 2.48 -5.45 11.61
N ALA A 110 3.67 -5.96 11.93
CA ALA A 110 4.73 -6.13 10.93
C ALA A 110 4.31 -7.01 9.73
N GLY A 111 3.29 -7.86 9.91
CA GLY A 111 2.69 -8.67 8.84
C GLY A 111 1.41 -8.10 8.23
N ALA A 112 0.95 -6.92 8.62
CA ALA A 112 -0.30 -6.35 8.12
C ALA A 112 -0.18 -5.92 6.66
N GLY A 113 0.87 -5.17 6.29
CA GLY A 113 1.10 -4.70 4.93
C GLY A 113 1.64 -5.77 3.98
N LYS A 114 1.21 -7.01 4.12
CA LYS A 114 1.55 -8.07 3.16
C LYS A 114 0.87 -7.81 1.83
N PRO A 115 1.40 -8.35 0.73
CA PRO A 115 0.73 -8.32 -0.55
C PRO A 115 -0.65 -8.94 -0.43
N CYS A 116 -1.61 -8.43 -1.20
CA CYS A 116 -2.85 -9.17 -1.38
C CYS A 116 -2.55 -10.56 -1.98
N VAL A 117 -3.46 -11.50 -1.71
CA VAL A 117 -3.40 -12.83 -2.31
C VAL A 117 -4.38 -12.84 -3.47
N SER A 118 -3.90 -13.15 -4.68
CA SER A 118 -4.82 -13.46 -5.76
C SER A 118 -5.50 -14.80 -5.47
N PRO A 119 -6.82 -14.93 -5.67
CA PRO A 119 -7.52 -16.21 -5.55
C PRO A 119 -7.11 -17.20 -6.64
N ASN A 120 -6.46 -16.75 -7.71
CA ASN A 120 -5.82 -17.63 -8.69
C ASN A 120 -4.29 -17.63 -8.48
N SER A 121 -3.66 -18.79 -8.61
CA SER A 121 -2.20 -18.94 -8.56
C SER A 121 -1.53 -18.60 -9.90
N ASP A 122 -2.29 -18.03 -10.84
CA ASP A 122 -1.77 -17.65 -12.16
C ASP A 122 -0.90 -16.40 -12.01
N LEU A 123 0.38 -16.54 -12.36
CA LEU A 123 1.35 -15.45 -12.31
C LEU A 123 1.10 -14.37 -13.38
N ASN A 124 0.27 -14.67 -14.38
CA ASN A 124 -0.10 -13.74 -15.45
C ASN A 124 -1.44 -13.05 -15.18
N ASP A 125 -2.14 -13.43 -14.11
CA ASP A 125 -3.36 -12.77 -13.70
C ASP A 125 -3.08 -11.32 -13.26
N ALA A 126 -3.91 -10.40 -13.74
CA ALA A 126 -3.73 -8.97 -13.50
C ALA A 126 -3.78 -8.63 -12.01
N LEU A 127 -4.55 -9.37 -11.20
CA LEU A 127 -4.60 -9.19 -9.76
C LEU A 127 -3.33 -9.75 -9.10
N THR A 128 -2.81 -10.90 -9.52
CA THR A 128 -1.50 -11.42 -9.04
C THR A 128 -0.36 -10.44 -9.31
N ILE A 129 -0.28 -9.88 -10.52
CA ILE A 129 0.74 -8.88 -10.90
C ILE A 129 0.58 -7.62 -10.05
N SER A 130 -0.65 -7.13 -9.92
CA SER A 130 -0.95 -5.95 -9.09
C SER A 130 -0.55 -6.19 -7.64
N CYS A 131 -0.87 -7.35 -7.05
CA CYS A 131 -0.50 -7.65 -5.66
C CYS A 131 1.01 -7.63 -5.42
N ARG A 132 1.82 -8.06 -6.40
CA ARG A 132 3.29 -8.11 -6.28
C ARG A 132 3.99 -6.78 -6.56
N HIS A 133 3.25 -5.76 -7.03
CA HIS A 133 3.81 -4.47 -7.41
C HIS A 133 4.64 -3.82 -6.29
N GLY A 134 4.08 -3.74 -5.08
CA GLY A 134 4.76 -3.17 -3.92
C GLY A 134 6.02 -3.94 -3.51
N THR A 135 6.06 -5.26 -3.71
CA THR A 135 7.25 -6.07 -3.44
C THR A 135 8.38 -5.76 -4.44
N HIS A 136 8.03 -5.52 -5.71
CA HIS A 136 8.99 -5.09 -6.73
C HIS A 136 9.51 -3.68 -6.47
N VAL A 137 8.64 -2.73 -6.11
CA VAL A 137 9.02 -1.36 -5.70
C VAL A 137 9.96 -1.40 -4.48
N ALA A 138 9.64 -2.20 -3.47
CA ALA A 138 10.52 -2.41 -2.31
C ALA A 138 11.88 -3.00 -2.69
N GLY A 139 11.93 -3.84 -3.74
CA GLY A 139 13.17 -4.40 -4.28
C GLY A 139 14.09 -3.31 -4.84
N ILE A 140 13.54 -2.40 -5.65
CA ILE A 140 14.27 -1.24 -6.18
C ILE A 140 14.79 -0.36 -5.06
N ALA A 141 13.94 -0.08 -4.06
CA ALA A 141 14.29 0.80 -2.95
C ALA A 141 15.36 0.17 -2.05
N ALA A 142 15.18 -1.09 -1.65
CA ALA A 142 15.86 -1.59 -0.46
C ALA A 142 16.24 -3.07 -0.50
N SER A 143 16.25 -3.77 -1.65
CA SER A 143 16.76 -5.15 -1.71
C SER A 143 18.15 -5.28 -1.07
N ALA A 144 18.35 -6.33 -0.25
CA ALA A 144 19.56 -6.56 0.54
C ALA A 144 20.69 -7.26 -0.23
N ASN A 145 20.48 -7.64 -1.49
CA ASN A 145 21.39 -8.49 -2.26
C ASN A 145 21.57 -9.87 -1.61
N ALA A 146 20.45 -10.43 -1.12
CA ALA A 146 20.39 -11.82 -0.67
C ALA A 146 20.42 -12.80 -1.87
N VAL A 147 19.90 -12.36 -3.02
CA VAL A 147 20.01 -12.98 -4.33
C VAL A 147 21.07 -12.21 -5.13
N PRO A 148 22.07 -12.90 -5.74
CA PRO A 148 23.12 -12.24 -6.49
C PRO A 148 22.58 -11.32 -7.59
N ALA A 149 23.16 -10.13 -7.70
CA ALA A 149 22.88 -9.10 -8.71
C ALA A 149 21.57 -8.32 -8.54
N ILE A 150 20.89 -8.42 -7.39
CA ILE A 150 19.76 -7.56 -7.04
C ILE A 150 20.17 -6.73 -5.82
N SER A 151 20.29 -5.42 -5.95
CA SER A 151 20.54 -4.54 -4.79
C SER A 151 19.65 -3.33 -4.90
N GLY A 152 18.99 -2.99 -3.79
CA GLY A 152 18.24 -1.75 -3.69
C GLY A 152 19.16 -0.52 -3.64
N LEU A 153 18.54 0.65 -3.74
CA LEU A 153 19.20 1.94 -3.50
C LEU A 153 19.74 2.05 -2.06
N ALA A 154 18.97 1.57 -1.09
CA ALA A 154 19.26 1.56 0.34
C ALA A 154 19.14 0.13 0.91
N PRO A 155 20.11 -0.77 0.62
CA PRO A 155 20.01 -2.20 0.93
C PRO A 155 19.91 -2.51 2.43
N ASN A 156 20.34 -1.59 3.30
CA ASN A 156 20.26 -1.73 4.76
C ASN A 156 19.08 -0.99 5.39
N ALA A 157 18.21 -0.34 4.60
CA ALA A 157 17.07 0.38 5.15
C ALA A 157 16.08 -0.55 5.86
N LYS A 158 15.45 -0.02 6.91
CA LYS A 158 14.25 -0.62 7.49
C LYS A 158 13.05 -0.18 6.65
N LEU A 159 12.03 -1.03 6.56
CA LEU A 159 10.85 -0.80 5.75
C LEU A 159 9.60 -0.75 6.61
N ILE A 160 8.72 0.17 6.26
CA ILE A 160 7.32 0.17 6.69
C ILE A 160 6.48 -0.17 5.46
N SER A 161 5.73 -1.26 5.52
CA SER A 161 4.87 -1.69 4.41
C SER A 161 3.44 -1.23 4.61
N ILE A 162 2.86 -0.58 3.62
CA ILE A 162 1.46 -0.17 3.63
C ILE A 162 0.77 -0.82 2.44
N TYR A 163 -0.21 -1.66 2.75
CA TYR A 163 -1.20 -2.13 1.79
C TYR A 163 -2.42 -1.21 1.87
N ASP A 164 -2.79 -0.62 0.75
CA ASP A 164 -4.03 0.13 0.60
C ASP A 164 -4.76 -0.33 -0.67
N GLU A 165 -6.01 -0.70 -0.51
CA GLU A 165 -6.88 -1.11 -1.62
C GLU A 165 -7.56 0.04 -2.34
N SER A 166 -7.49 1.27 -1.82
CA SER A 166 -8.23 2.43 -2.33
C SER A 166 -7.95 2.76 -3.82
N GLY A 167 -6.88 2.21 -4.39
CA GLY A 167 -6.56 2.27 -5.83
C GLY A 167 -7.16 1.15 -6.70
N ARG A 168 -7.87 0.17 -6.13
CA ARG A 168 -8.30 -1.05 -6.83
C ARG A 168 -9.82 -1.10 -7.02
N GLN A 169 -10.34 -0.65 -8.16
CA GLN A 169 -11.62 -1.15 -8.66
C GLN A 169 -11.62 -1.44 -10.17
N LYS A 170 -12.15 -2.64 -10.46
CA LYS A 170 -12.63 -3.28 -11.69
C LYS A 170 -12.31 -2.67 -13.07
N PRO A 171 -11.90 -3.48 -14.07
CA PRO A 171 -12.19 -3.18 -15.47
C PRO A 171 -13.71 -3.14 -15.75
#